data_AF-A0A976CS20-F1
#
_entry.id   AF-A0A976CS20-F1
#
_cell.length_a   1.000
_cell.length_b   1.000
_cell.length_c   1.000
_cell.angle_alpha   90.00
_cell.angle_beta   90.00
_cell.angle_gamma   90.00
#
_symmetry.space_group_name_H-M   'P 1'
#
loop_
_entity.id
_entity.type
_entity.pdbx_description
1 polymer ?
#
loop_
_entity_poly.entity_id
_entity_poly.type
_entity_poly.pdbx_seq_one_letter_code
_entity_poly.pdbx_strand_id
1 'polypeptide(L)'
;MRVPLILSLPLSLLTIGTIWWLGTKSYDFLTPPAETTLAEIRTQFNEELKATGSIAPEEPRKAIKVKPTRLAVPDPDVEVPVAATPDPNALDLGDVKVSPALDALMPLAARGSDVLIEAATQLELRGETQYALLAWERVLDASTPLPEQLEFARKAMLRLRPQLPQWNVDPLTTHQVTWHVQCDRDHAATLEPILKEILLLLNDSSAGLMECQLALKAGAPPRADAPRQPIALWFSGTKAGTGSTKTASLPLTTNVAEEQKNLLLKHLYQLIRDSLTNQPGLQPLLELPSQEDPALWLQSTITRRAWERWISQICEKKS
;
A
#
# COMPACT_ATOMS: atom_id res chain seq x y z
N MET A 1 25.34 -30.82 -19.93
CA MET A 1 26.56 -30.12 -20.40
C MET A 1 26.68 -28.83 -19.62
N ARG A 2 27.80 -28.58 -18.93
CA ARG A 2 28.05 -27.32 -18.21
C ARG A 2 28.85 -26.41 -19.14
N VAL A 3 28.31 -25.25 -19.48
CA VAL A 3 29.04 -24.24 -20.26
C VAL A 3 30.08 -23.61 -19.32
N PRO A 4 31.37 -23.55 -19.71
CA PRO A 4 32.40 -22.96 -18.86
C PRO A 4 32.11 -21.47 -18.65
N LEU A 5 32.19 -21.04 -17.38
CA LEU A 5 31.89 -19.67 -16.92
C LEU A 5 32.66 -18.59 -17.70
N ILE A 6 33.89 -18.92 -18.09
CA ILE A 6 34.80 -18.05 -18.85
C ILE A 6 34.23 -17.71 -20.24
N LEU A 7 33.37 -18.58 -20.80
CA LEU A 7 32.71 -18.35 -22.08
C LEU A 7 31.35 -17.66 -21.90
N SER A 8 30.60 -17.98 -20.84
CA SER A 8 29.24 -17.46 -20.65
C SER A 8 29.20 -16.00 -20.23
N LEU A 9 30.14 -15.57 -19.36
CA LEU A 9 30.20 -14.21 -18.83
C LEU A 9 30.50 -13.13 -19.90
N PRO A 10 31.51 -13.27 -20.78
CA PRO A 10 31.75 -12.28 -21.82
C PRO A 10 30.63 -12.27 -22.86
N LEU A 11 30.02 -13.43 -23.15
CA LEU A 11 28.92 -13.53 -24.10
C LEU A 11 27.66 -12.82 -23.58
N SER A 12 27.33 -12.97 -22.29
CA SER A 12 26.20 -12.25 -21.69
C SER A 12 26.43 -10.73 -21.67
N LEU A 13 27.63 -10.29 -21.32
CA LEU A 13 27.97 -8.86 -21.34
C LEU A 13 27.91 -8.28 -22.75
N LEU A 14 28.35 -9.04 -23.75
CA LEU A 14 28.26 -8.64 -25.15
C LEU A 14 26.80 -8.53 -25.61
N THR A 15 25.95 -9.50 -25.25
CA THR A 15 24.51 -9.41 -25.59
C THR A 15 23.85 -8.19 -24.95
N ILE A 16 24.08 -7.93 -23.65
CA ILE A 16 23.52 -6.77 -22.96
C ILE A 16 24.03 -5.47 -23.60
N GLY A 17 25.34 -5.38 -23.87
CA GLY A 17 25.93 -4.22 -24.52
C GLY A 17 25.38 -3.97 -25.92
N THR A 18 25.17 -5.01 -26.72
CA THR A 18 24.57 -4.88 -28.06
C THR A 18 23.12 -4.44 -28.00
N ILE A 19 22.30 -5.02 -27.11
CA ILE A 19 20.90 -4.64 -26.93
C ILE A 19 20.80 -3.19 -26.46
N TRP A 20 21.61 -2.82 -25.47
CA TRP A 20 21.65 -1.46 -24.95
C TRP A 20 22.08 -0.46 -26.03
N TRP A 21 23.16 -0.75 -26.77
CA TRP A 21 23.63 0.12 -27.84
C TRP A 21 22.61 0.26 -28.98
N LEU A 22 22.01 -0.84 -29.44
CA LEU A 22 20.95 -0.76 -30.46
C LEU A 22 19.75 0.05 -29.96
N GLY A 23 19.41 -0.09 -28.67
CA GLY A 23 18.29 0.62 -28.05
C GLY A 23 18.55 2.10 -27.82
N THR A 24 19.80 2.51 -27.58
CA THR A 24 20.11 3.91 -27.20
C THR A 24 20.77 4.74 -28.29
N LYS A 25 21.30 4.12 -29.35
CA LYS A 25 22.04 4.82 -30.42
C LYS A 25 21.24 5.94 -31.10
N SER A 26 19.93 5.83 -31.16
CA SER A 26 19.04 6.82 -31.79
C SER A 26 18.53 7.90 -30.84
N TYR A 27 18.85 7.82 -29.55
CA TYR A 27 18.40 8.78 -28.56
C TYR A 27 19.50 9.80 -28.28
N ASP A 28 19.16 11.07 -28.46
CA ASP A 28 19.99 12.18 -28.00
C ASP A 28 19.59 12.53 -26.56
N PHE A 29 20.50 12.26 -25.62
CA PHE A 29 20.30 12.53 -24.20
C PHE A 29 20.94 13.85 -23.74
N LEU A 30 21.65 14.54 -24.63
CA LEU A 30 22.44 15.72 -24.29
C LEU A 30 21.83 17.01 -24.84
N THR A 31 20.93 16.93 -25.83
CA THR A 31 20.21 18.10 -26.32
C THR A 31 18.79 18.17 -25.75
N PRO A 32 18.35 19.34 -25.25
CA PRO A 32 16.95 19.52 -24.87
C PRO A 32 16.06 19.40 -26.12
N PRO A 33 14.90 18.73 -26.02
CA PRO A 33 14.00 18.55 -27.15
C PRO A 33 13.54 19.91 -27.71
N ALA A 34 13.54 20.03 -29.03
CA ALA A 34 13.06 21.22 -29.73
C ALA A 34 11.59 21.53 -29.36
N GLU A 35 11.24 22.81 -29.20
CA GLU A 35 9.90 23.23 -28.76
C GLU A 35 8.76 22.69 -29.64
N THR A 36 9.05 22.40 -30.91
CA THR A 36 8.11 21.80 -31.86
C THR A 36 7.72 20.37 -31.50
N THR A 37 8.64 19.54 -31.02
CA THR A 37 8.33 18.16 -30.60
C THR A 37 7.57 18.12 -29.28
N LEU A 38 7.84 19.08 -28.38
CA LEU A 38 7.06 19.26 -27.15
C LEU A 38 5.62 19.69 -27.44
N ALA A 39 5.39 20.51 -28.48
CA ALA A 39 4.05 20.89 -28.90
C ALA A 39 3.27 19.70 -29.46
N GLU A 40 3.92 18.85 -30.26
CA GLU A 40 3.32 17.62 -30.81
C GLU A 40 2.97 16.61 -29.70
N ILE A 41 3.86 16.39 -28.74
CA ILE A 41 3.60 15.54 -27.57
C ILE A 41 2.43 16.08 -26.74
N ARG A 42 2.36 17.40 -26.52
CA ARG A 42 1.22 18.03 -25.83
C ARG A 42 -0.08 17.85 -26.59
N THR A 43 -0.06 17.88 -27.91
CA THR A 43 -1.27 17.66 -28.72
C THR A 43 -1.72 16.21 -28.66
N GLN A 44 -0.81 15.24 -28.79
CA GLN A 44 -1.12 13.81 -28.69
C GLN A 44 -1.64 13.44 -27.30
N PHE A 45 -0.99 13.94 -26.24
CA PHE A 45 -1.42 13.71 -24.86
C PHE A 45 -2.83 14.28 -24.58
N ASN A 46 -3.13 15.47 -25.11
CA ASN A 46 -4.45 16.08 -24.98
C ASN A 46 -5.53 15.33 -25.79
N GLU A 47 -5.18 14.69 -26.90
CA GLU A 47 -6.11 13.84 -27.66
C GLU A 47 -6.38 12.51 -26.97
N GLU A 48 -5.36 11.88 -26.38
CA GLU A 48 -5.51 10.65 -25.58
C GLU A 48 -6.36 10.88 -24.31
N LEU A 49 -6.19 12.04 -23.66
CA LEU A 49 -7.03 12.47 -22.54
C LEU A 49 -8.50 12.69 -22.92
N LYS A 50 -8.77 13.16 -24.15
CA LYS A 50 -10.14 13.33 -24.65
C LYS A 50 -10.79 12.01 -25.06
N ALA A 51 -10.00 11.04 -25.54
CA ALA A 51 -10.47 9.70 -25.88
C ALA A 51 -10.81 8.87 -24.64
N THR A 52 -10.14 9.13 -23.52
CA THR A 52 -10.37 8.44 -22.24
C THR A 52 -11.45 9.16 -21.43
N GLY A 53 -12.72 8.94 -21.79
CA GLY A 53 -13.88 9.14 -20.91
C GLY A 53 -13.99 10.50 -20.21
N SER A 54 -14.58 11.47 -20.92
CA SER A 54 -15.04 12.77 -20.41
C SER A 54 -15.71 12.69 -19.03
N ILE A 55 -15.01 13.17 -17.98
CA ILE A 55 -15.69 13.72 -16.79
C ILE A 55 -16.25 15.07 -17.25
N ALA A 56 -17.56 15.15 -17.44
CA ALA A 56 -18.22 16.40 -17.75
C ALA A 56 -17.89 17.43 -16.65
N PRO A 57 -17.37 18.62 -16.98
CA PRO A 57 -17.21 19.67 -15.99
C PRO A 57 -18.60 20.05 -15.48
N GLU A 58 -18.83 19.94 -14.17
CA GLU A 58 -20.05 20.46 -13.53
C GLU A 58 -20.21 21.94 -13.91
N GLU A 59 -21.40 22.29 -14.38
CA GLU A 59 -21.75 23.69 -14.64
C GLU A 59 -21.55 24.50 -13.35
N PRO A 60 -20.84 25.65 -13.41
CA PRO A 60 -20.59 26.46 -12.23
C PRO A 60 -21.93 26.94 -11.66
N ARG A 61 -22.24 26.52 -10.43
CA ARG A 61 -23.36 27.07 -9.65
C ARG A 61 -23.18 28.60 -9.60
N LYS A 62 -24.24 29.30 -9.99
CA LYS A 62 -24.33 30.77 -10.17
C LYS A 62 -23.50 31.53 -9.13
N ALA A 63 -22.43 32.18 -9.60
CA ALA A 63 -21.59 33.07 -8.82
C ALA A 63 -22.42 34.21 -8.21
N ILE A 64 -22.26 34.41 -6.90
CA ILE A 64 -22.75 35.59 -6.19
C ILE A 64 -22.03 36.82 -6.76
N LYS A 65 -22.78 37.78 -7.30
CA LYS A 65 -22.23 39.06 -7.78
C LYS A 65 -21.76 39.90 -6.60
N VAL A 66 -20.50 39.73 -6.20
CA VAL A 66 -19.82 40.70 -5.33
C VAL A 66 -19.42 41.90 -6.20
N LYS A 67 -19.81 43.11 -5.78
CA LYS A 67 -19.41 44.35 -6.47
C LYS A 67 -17.87 44.43 -6.54
N PRO A 68 -17.29 44.87 -7.66
CA PRO A 68 -15.85 44.99 -7.79
C PRO A 68 -15.35 46.12 -6.90
N THR A 69 -14.76 45.78 -5.75
CA THR A 69 -13.91 46.69 -5.00
C THR A 69 -12.66 46.90 -5.84
N ARG A 70 -12.37 48.15 -6.23
CA ARG A 70 -11.14 48.53 -6.94
C ARG A 70 -9.94 48.02 -6.13
N LEU A 71 -9.14 47.14 -6.74
CA LEU A 71 -7.79 46.84 -6.27
C LEU A 71 -6.97 48.12 -6.42
N ALA A 72 -6.73 48.81 -5.31
CA ALA A 72 -5.71 49.82 -5.24
C ALA A 72 -4.35 49.13 -5.35
N VAL A 73 -3.49 49.64 -6.24
CA VAL A 73 -2.08 49.29 -6.33
C VAL A 73 -1.44 49.57 -4.95
N PRO A 74 -0.64 48.66 -4.36
CA PRO A 74 -0.08 48.87 -3.03
C PRO A 74 0.92 50.03 -3.03
N ASP A 75 0.79 50.91 -2.05
CA ASP A 75 1.83 51.87 -1.66
C ASP A 75 3.11 51.09 -1.29
N PRO A 76 4.31 51.52 -1.73
CA PRO A 76 5.56 50.82 -1.43
C PRO A 76 6.00 50.87 0.04
N ASP A 77 5.25 51.53 0.92
CA ASP A 77 5.54 51.64 2.36
C ASP A 77 4.63 50.77 3.25
N VAL A 78 3.90 49.79 2.68
CA VAL A 78 3.16 48.82 3.49
C VAL A 78 4.11 47.71 3.94
N GLU A 79 4.46 47.74 5.22
CA GLU A 79 5.16 46.66 5.92
C GLU A 79 4.58 45.30 5.53
N VAL A 80 5.47 44.39 5.10
CA VAL A 80 5.18 42.99 4.84
C VAL A 80 4.28 42.45 5.96
N PRO A 81 3.15 41.78 5.67
CA PRO A 81 2.30 41.25 6.72
C PRO A 81 3.14 40.34 7.61
N VAL A 82 3.25 40.77 8.87
CA VAL A 82 3.76 39.99 9.99
C VAL A 82 3.22 38.58 9.86
N ALA A 83 4.11 37.59 9.96
CA ALA A 83 3.79 36.17 9.97
C ALA A 83 2.47 35.94 10.69
N ALA A 84 1.50 35.30 10.00
CA ALA A 84 0.19 35.00 10.54
C ALA A 84 0.37 34.45 11.96
N THR A 85 -0.20 35.14 12.93
CA THR A 85 -0.24 34.69 14.32
C THR A 85 -0.82 33.27 14.31
N PRO A 86 -0.14 32.29 14.92
CA PRO A 86 -0.65 30.93 14.96
C PRO A 86 -2.02 30.95 15.64
N ASP A 87 -3.01 30.35 14.97
CA ASP A 87 -4.36 30.20 15.52
C ASP A 87 -4.24 29.51 16.90
N PRO A 88 -4.72 30.13 17.99
CA PRO A 88 -4.60 29.58 19.34
C PRO A 88 -5.35 28.26 19.53
N ASN A 89 -6.23 27.88 18.58
CA ASN A 89 -6.89 26.57 18.53
C ASN A 89 -6.22 25.58 17.57
N ALA A 90 -5.14 25.97 16.87
CA ALA A 90 -4.43 25.07 15.97
C ALA A 90 -3.87 23.89 16.78
N LEU A 91 -4.24 22.68 16.35
CA LEU A 91 -3.65 21.46 16.89
C LEU A 91 -2.13 21.53 16.71
N ASP A 92 -1.39 21.24 17.78
CA ASP A 92 0.06 21.04 17.68
C ASP A 92 0.32 19.71 16.95
N LEU A 93 0.75 19.83 15.69
CA LEU A 93 1.05 18.71 14.80
C LEU A 93 2.55 18.39 14.75
N GLY A 94 3.37 19.12 15.51
CA GLY A 94 4.84 18.97 15.49
C GLY A 94 5.49 19.49 14.20
N ASP A 95 6.78 19.16 14.04
CA ASP A 95 7.53 19.50 12.81
C ASP A 95 7.26 18.47 11.71
N VAL A 96 6.52 18.91 10.70
CA VAL A 96 6.07 18.08 9.58
C VAL A 96 7.12 17.98 8.46
N LYS A 97 8.23 18.73 8.56
CA LYS A 97 9.29 18.77 7.53
C LYS A 97 10.14 17.50 7.47
N VAL A 98 10.09 16.66 8.50
CA VAL A 98 10.82 15.39 8.58
C VAL A 98 9.83 14.24 8.36
N SER A 99 10.23 13.21 7.62
CA SER A 99 9.40 12.01 7.45
C SER A 99 8.97 11.45 8.82
N PRO A 100 7.68 11.12 9.02
CA PRO A 100 7.20 10.72 10.34
C PRO A 100 7.78 9.37 10.76
N ALA A 101 8.01 9.18 12.06
CA ALA A 101 8.20 7.86 12.63
C ALA A 101 6.86 7.11 12.69
N LEU A 102 6.90 5.77 12.76
CA LEU A 102 5.66 4.97 12.80
C LEU A 102 4.83 5.21 14.06
N ASP A 103 5.45 5.59 15.18
CA ASP A 103 4.74 5.97 16.43
C ASP A 103 4.41 7.47 16.52
N ALA A 104 4.61 8.24 15.44
CA ALA A 104 4.17 9.63 15.44
C ALA A 104 2.64 9.72 15.61
N LEU A 105 2.19 10.83 16.20
CA LEU A 105 0.78 11.13 16.52
C LEU A 105 0.13 10.19 17.56
N MET A 106 0.87 9.24 18.15
CA MET A 106 0.40 8.45 19.29
C MET A 106 -0.07 9.29 20.50
N PRO A 107 0.58 10.41 20.87
CA PRO A 107 0.09 11.28 21.93
C PRO A 107 -1.29 11.90 21.61
N LEU A 108 -1.60 12.14 20.34
CA LEU A 108 -2.91 12.63 19.91
C LEU A 108 -3.97 11.52 19.98
N ALA A 109 -3.58 10.26 19.75
CA ALA A 109 -4.51 9.13 19.86
C ALA A 109 -5.10 8.99 21.29
N ALA A 110 -4.30 9.30 22.32
CA ALA A 110 -4.77 9.32 23.71
C ALA A 110 -5.86 10.39 23.97
N ARG A 111 -5.98 11.40 23.11
CA ARG A 111 -6.98 12.48 23.22
C ARG A 111 -8.31 12.13 22.53
N GLY A 112 -8.35 11.04 21.75
CA GLY A 112 -9.56 10.53 21.09
C GLY A 112 -9.51 10.58 19.56
N SER A 113 -10.48 9.89 18.94
CA SER A 113 -10.60 9.79 17.48
C SER A 113 -10.94 11.12 16.82
N ASP A 114 -11.77 11.97 17.44
CA ASP A 114 -12.15 13.29 16.90
C ASP A 114 -10.92 14.16 16.63
N VAL A 115 -10.00 14.20 17.60
CA VAL A 115 -8.76 14.98 17.53
C VAL A 115 -7.84 14.46 16.42
N LEU A 116 -7.78 13.14 16.23
CA LEU A 116 -7.00 12.53 15.15
C LEU A 116 -7.61 12.80 13.77
N ILE A 117 -8.93 12.80 13.66
CA ILE A 117 -9.65 13.11 12.41
C ILE A 117 -9.42 14.57 12.02
N GLU A 118 -9.50 15.48 13.00
CA GLU A 118 -9.17 16.88 12.80
C GLU A 118 -7.71 17.06 12.37
N ALA A 119 -6.77 16.40 13.07
CA ALA A 119 -5.36 16.39 12.71
C ALA A 119 -5.14 15.91 11.27
N ALA A 120 -5.74 14.77 10.92
CA ALA A 120 -5.62 14.17 9.59
C ALA A 120 -6.15 15.12 8.50
N THR A 121 -7.31 15.73 8.74
CA THR A 121 -7.92 16.69 7.83
C THR A 121 -7.04 17.93 7.64
N GLN A 122 -6.50 18.49 8.72
CA GLN A 122 -5.59 19.63 8.64
C GLN A 122 -4.29 19.28 7.89
N LEU A 123 -3.74 18.08 8.12
CA LEU A 123 -2.55 17.60 7.43
C LEU A 123 -2.80 17.41 5.92
N GLU A 124 -3.95 16.87 5.53
CA GLU A 124 -4.33 16.80 4.11
C GLU A 124 -4.45 18.17 3.46
N LEU A 125 -5.09 19.14 4.14
CA LEU A 125 -5.24 20.51 3.63
C LEU A 125 -3.88 21.22 3.45
N ARG A 126 -2.88 20.85 4.27
CA ARG A 126 -1.50 21.35 4.16
C ARG A 126 -0.68 20.62 3.10
N GLY A 127 -1.22 19.56 2.47
CA GLY A 127 -0.50 18.72 1.50
C GLY A 127 0.42 17.68 2.15
N GLU A 128 0.37 17.51 3.47
CA GLU A 128 1.25 16.64 4.25
C GLU A 128 0.69 15.21 4.29
N THR A 129 0.58 14.59 3.12
CA THR A 129 -0.18 13.35 2.88
C THR A 129 0.37 12.14 3.64
N GLN A 130 1.68 12.06 3.90
CA GLN A 130 2.26 10.97 4.70
C GLN A 130 1.83 11.05 6.17
N TYR A 131 1.87 12.25 6.76
CA TYR A 131 1.40 12.48 8.12
C TYR A 131 -0.11 12.31 8.21
N ALA A 132 -0.86 12.78 7.22
CA ALA A 132 -2.30 12.59 7.14
C ALA A 132 -2.67 11.10 7.13
N LEU A 133 -2.02 10.28 6.29
CA LEU A 133 -2.24 8.84 6.27
C LEU A 133 -1.95 8.22 7.64
N LEU A 134 -0.86 8.62 8.29
CA LEU A 134 -0.53 8.11 9.62
C LEU A 134 -1.60 8.48 10.66
N ALA A 135 -2.12 9.71 10.60
CA ALA A 135 -3.22 10.14 11.47
C ALA A 135 -4.48 9.29 11.26
N TRP A 136 -4.85 8.99 10.01
CA TRP A 136 -5.96 8.07 9.71
C TRP A 136 -5.71 6.65 10.21
N GLU A 137 -4.48 6.14 10.09
CA GLU A 137 -4.09 4.85 10.66
C GLU A 137 -4.21 4.84 12.19
N ARG A 138 -3.83 5.93 12.87
CA ARG A 138 -4.02 6.08 14.33
C ARG A 138 -5.48 6.06 14.76
N VAL A 139 -6.40 6.54 13.93
CA VAL A 139 -7.84 6.43 14.20
C VAL A 139 -8.21 4.95 14.33
N LEU A 140 -7.71 4.10 13.43
CA LEU A 140 -8.01 2.67 13.43
C LEU A 140 -7.30 1.87 14.52
N ASP A 141 -6.02 2.16 14.77
CA ASP A 141 -5.17 1.26 15.58
C ASP A 141 -4.90 1.73 17.01
N ALA A 142 -5.12 3.00 17.33
CA ALA A 142 -4.72 3.61 18.60
C ALA A 142 -5.84 4.39 19.31
N SER A 143 -7.04 4.48 18.73
CA SER A 143 -8.19 5.21 19.30
C SER A 143 -9.43 4.31 19.42
N THR A 144 -10.54 4.86 19.93
CA THR A 144 -11.85 4.18 19.98
C THR A 144 -12.87 4.91 19.10
N PRO A 145 -12.80 4.76 17.77
CA PRO A 145 -13.64 5.51 16.84
C PRO A 145 -15.09 5.00 16.84
N LEU A 146 -16.03 5.91 16.55
CA LEU A 146 -17.39 5.54 16.20
C LEU A 146 -17.44 4.86 14.81
N PRO A 147 -18.47 4.06 14.48
CA PRO A 147 -18.56 3.38 13.19
C PRO A 147 -18.40 4.30 11.97
N GLU A 148 -18.98 5.50 12.03
CA GLU A 148 -18.89 6.49 10.94
C GLU A 148 -17.45 7.02 10.77
N GLN A 149 -16.74 7.22 11.87
CA GLN A 149 -15.35 7.66 11.90
C GLN A 149 -14.42 6.58 11.37
N LEU A 150 -14.75 5.34 11.67
CA LEU A 150 -14.03 4.15 11.21
C LEU A 150 -14.13 4.03 9.68
N GLU A 151 -15.34 4.14 9.13
CA GLU A 151 -15.57 4.17 7.69
C GLU A 151 -14.89 5.35 7.01
N PHE A 152 -14.88 6.52 7.67
CA PHE A 152 -14.21 7.69 7.14
C PHE A 152 -12.69 7.50 7.05
N ALA A 153 -12.06 6.97 8.11
CA ALA A 153 -10.64 6.65 8.12
C ALA A 153 -10.27 5.59 7.07
N ARG A 154 -11.08 4.52 6.95
CA ARG A 154 -10.87 3.47 5.93
C ARG A 154 -10.90 4.04 4.51
N LYS A 155 -11.88 4.88 4.18
CA LYS A 155 -11.98 5.54 2.87
C LYS A 155 -10.80 6.48 2.61
N ALA A 156 -10.36 7.22 3.63
CA ALA A 156 -9.19 8.07 3.52
C ALA A 156 -7.91 7.25 3.25
N MET A 157 -7.73 6.11 3.91
CA MET A 157 -6.60 5.21 3.66
C MET A 157 -6.59 4.67 2.24
N LEU A 158 -7.74 4.23 1.70
CA LEU A 158 -7.85 3.77 0.31
C LEU A 158 -7.50 4.87 -0.70
N ARG A 159 -7.89 6.12 -0.41
CA ARG A 159 -7.58 7.27 -1.26
C ARG A 159 -6.10 7.64 -1.21
N LEU A 160 -5.50 7.67 -0.02
CA LEU A 160 -4.15 8.20 0.19
C LEU A 160 -3.04 7.19 -0.09
N ARG A 161 -3.21 5.91 0.25
CA ARG A 161 -2.14 4.89 0.11
C ARG A 161 -1.55 4.81 -1.31
N PRO A 162 -2.34 4.78 -2.39
CA PRO A 162 -1.80 4.69 -3.75
C PRO A 162 -1.03 5.94 -4.20
N GLN A 163 -1.22 7.07 -3.53
CA GLN A 163 -0.58 8.35 -3.88
C GLN A 163 0.80 8.51 -3.22
N LEU A 164 1.14 7.62 -2.28
CA LEU A 164 2.32 7.72 -1.46
C LEU A 164 3.37 6.69 -1.90
N PRO A 165 4.66 7.03 -1.85
CA PRO A 165 5.71 6.03 -1.98
C PRO A 165 5.62 5.01 -0.83
N GLN A 166 6.31 3.88 -0.99
CA GLN A 166 6.51 2.95 0.10
C GLN A 166 7.11 3.67 1.31
N TRP A 167 6.62 3.31 2.49
CA TRP A 167 7.03 3.95 3.75
C TRP A 167 8.48 3.65 4.06
N ASN A 168 8.85 2.39 3.95
CA ASN A 168 10.22 1.94 4.09
C ASN A 168 10.84 1.77 2.70
N VAL A 169 11.90 2.54 2.43
CA VAL A 169 12.67 2.49 1.18
C VAL A 169 14.01 1.77 1.37
N ASP A 170 14.37 1.38 2.60
CA ASP A 170 15.61 0.65 2.86
C ASP A 170 15.38 -0.88 2.86
N PRO A 171 15.98 -1.63 1.93
CA PRO A 171 15.90 -3.08 1.91
C PRO A 171 16.51 -3.74 3.16
N LEU A 172 17.45 -3.07 3.86
CA LEU A 172 18.14 -3.65 5.03
C LEU A 172 17.24 -3.72 6.26
N THR A 173 16.25 -2.85 6.35
CA THR A 173 15.25 -2.81 7.43
C THR A 173 13.99 -3.62 7.07
N THR A 174 13.90 -4.11 5.83
CA THR A 174 12.77 -4.90 5.35
C THR A 174 12.84 -6.34 5.87
N HIS A 175 11.77 -6.79 6.51
CA HIS A 175 11.71 -8.15 7.05
C HIS A 175 11.32 -9.16 5.98
N GLN A 176 12.05 -10.28 5.94
CA GLN A 176 11.80 -11.36 4.97
C GLN A 176 10.82 -12.38 5.58
N VAL A 177 9.64 -12.51 4.96
CA VAL A 177 8.57 -13.40 5.38
C VAL A 177 8.31 -14.44 4.29
N THR A 178 8.06 -15.69 4.66
CA THR A 178 7.65 -16.74 3.73
C THR A 178 6.18 -17.09 3.95
N TRP A 179 5.37 -16.92 2.91
CA TRP A 179 4.02 -17.44 2.83
C TRP A 179 4.04 -18.86 2.28
N HIS A 180 3.73 -19.83 3.14
CA HIS A 180 3.66 -21.23 2.76
C HIS A 180 2.24 -21.60 2.36
N VAL A 181 2.15 -22.28 1.22
CA VAL A 181 0.90 -22.83 0.70
C VAL A 181 1.14 -24.28 0.38
N GLN A 182 0.34 -25.18 0.95
CA GLN A 182 0.40 -26.60 0.67
C GLN A 182 -0.95 -27.08 0.16
N CYS A 183 -0.94 -27.73 -1.00
CA CYS A 183 -2.13 -28.28 -1.65
C CYS A 183 -1.76 -29.50 -2.48
N ASP A 184 -2.74 -30.20 -3.05
CA ASP A 184 -2.49 -31.24 -4.04
C ASP A 184 -1.99 -30.64 -5.37
N ARG A 185 -1.40 -31.51 -6.20
CA ARG A 185 -0.79 -31.11 -7.47
C ARG A 185 -1.75 -30.45 -8.45
N ASP A 186 -3.02 -30.89 -8.48
CA ASP A 186 -4.00 -30.37 -9.42
C ASP A 186 -4.39 -28.94 -9.05
N HIS A 187 -4.60 -28.67 -7.75
CA HIS A 187 -4.82 -27.31 -7.26
C HIS A 187 -3.59 -26.41 -7.39
N ALA A 188 -2.37 -26.93 -7.23
CA ALA A 188 -1.16 -26.11 -7.32
C ALA A 188 -1.05 -25.39 -8.67
N ALA A 189 -1.33 -26.08 -9.77
CA ALA A 189 -1.26 -25.50 -11.12
C ALA A 189 -2.31 -24.40 -11.35
N THR A 190 -3.51 -24.54 -10.81
CA THR A 190 -4.58 -23.54 -10.95
C THR A 190 -4.39 -22.34 -10.02
N LEU A 191 -3.84 -22.58 -8.82
CA LEU A 191 -3.72 -21.55 -7.78
C LEU A 191 -2.47 -20.70 -7.92
N GLU A 192 -1.38 -21.21 -8.49
CA GLU A 192 -0.13 -20.46 -8.62
C GLU A 192 -0.29 -19.01 -9.16
N PRO A 193 -1.03 -18.73 -10.25
CA PRO A 193 -1.23 -17.35 -10.71
C PRO A 193 -1.98 -16.50 -9.67
N ILE A 194 -3.02 -17.04 -9.06
CA ILE A 194 -3.82 -16.35 -8.03
C ILE A 194 -2.95 -16.04 -6.80
N LEU A 195 -2.13 -16.98 -6.37
CA LEU A 195 -1.21 -16.81 -5.24
C LEU A 195 -0.16 -15.73 -5.53
N LYS A 196 0.32 -15.61 -6.77
CA LYS A 196 1.26 -14.54 -7.17
C LYS A 196 0.59 -13.16 -7.12
N GLU A 197 -0.65 -13.04 -7.56
CA GLU A 197 -1.40 -11.78 -7.44
C GLU A 197 -1.60 -11.37 -5.98
N ILE A 198 -1.97 -12.33 -5.13
CA ILE A 198 -2.14 -12.09 -3.70
C ILE A 198 -0.79 -11.71 -3.04
N LEU A 199 0.32 -12.33 -3.48
CA LEU A 199 1.65 -12.01 -2.99
C LEU A 199 2.03 -10.56 -3.29
N LEU A 200 1.76 -10.08 -4.51
CA LEU A 200 1.97 -8.68 -4.88
C LEU A 200 1.13 -7.75 -3.99
N LEU A 201 -0.15 -8.07 -3.82
CA LEU A 201 -1.05 -7.31 -2.95
C LEU A 201 -0.55 -7.24 -1.50
N LEU A 202 -0.03 -8.34 -0.95
CA LEU A 202 0.53 -8.38 0.42
C LEU A 202 1.76 -7.48 0.54
N ASN A 203 2.67 -7.55 -0.43
CA ASN A 203 3.87 -6.72 -0.44
C ASN A 203 3.53 -5.23 -0.55
N ASP A 204 2.63 -4.86 -1.46
CA ASP A 204 2.17 -3.49 -1.64
C ASP A 204 1.46 -2.96 -0.39
N SER A 205 0.59 -3.78 0.21
CA SER A 205 -0.20 -3.39 1.40
C SER A 205 0.65 -3.24 2.64
N SER A 206 1.83 -3.87 2.71
CA SER A 206 2.76 -3.76 3.83
C SER A 206 3.59 -2.46 3.82
N ALA A 207 3.45 -1.64 2.77
CA ALA A 207 4.17 -0.37 2.61
C ALA A 207 5.71 -0.48 2.72
N GLY A 208 6.28 -1.62 2.32
CA GLY A 208 7.74 -1.86 2.37
C GLY A 208 8.27 -2.37 3.72
N LEU A 209 7.39 -2.65 4.70
CA LEU A 209 7.81 -3.19 5.99
C LEU A 209 8.24 -4.66 5.90
N MET A 210 7.71 -5.41 4.93
CA MET A 210 8.11 -6.77 4.65
C MET A 210 8.27 -7.03 3.15
N GLU A 211 9.09 -8.03 2.87
CA GLU A 211 9.14 -8.72 1.58
C GLU A 211 8.65 -10.15 1.82
N CYS A 212 7.47 -10.44 1.30
CA CYS A 212 6.84 -11.74 1.36
C CYS A 212 7.22 -12.56 0.13
N GLN A 213 7.59 -13.82 0.35
CA GLN A 213 7.91 -14.80 -0.69
C GLN A 213 6.94 -15.99 -0.63
N LEU A 214 6.51 -16.48 -1.78
CA LEU A 214 5.61 -17.65 -1.87
C LEU A 214 6.41 -18.96 -1.88
N ALA A 215 6.11 -19.85 -0.94
CA ALA A 215 6.57 -21.23 -0.90
C ALA A 215 5.39 -22.18 -1.15
N LEU A 216 5.11 -22.46 -2.43
CA LEU A 216 4.07 -23.39 -2.85
C LEU A 216 4.61 -24.83 -2.84
N LYS A 217 3.98 -25.71 -2.05
CA LYS A 217 4.28 -27.14 -1.97
C LYS A 217 3.12 -27.95 -2.51
N ALA A 218 3.31 -28.52 -3.69
CA ALA A 218 2.39 -29.46 -4.31
C ALA A 218 2.61 -30.88 -3.74
N GLY A 219 1.57 -31.46 -3.16
CA GLY A 219 1.52 -32.85 -2.75
C GLY A 219 1.35 -33.82 -3.93
N ALA A 220 1.09 -35.09 -3.62
CA ALA A 220 0.77 -36.07 -4.65
C ALA A 220 -0.56 -35.72 -5.36
N PRO A 221 -0.73 -36.10 -6.64
CA PRO A 221 -2.03 -35.97 -7.29
C PRO A 221 -3.07 -36.80 -6.52
N PRO A 222 -4.29 -36.29 -6.33
CA PRO A 222 -5.35 -37.04 -5.69
C PRO A 222 -5.67 -38.29 -6.52
N ARG A 223 -6.03 -39.41 -5.87
CA ARG A 223 -6.59 -40.55 -6.59
C ARG A 223 -7.96 -40.15 -7.15
N ALA A 224 -8.35 -40.72 -8.30
CA ALA A 224 -9.60 -40.36 -8.98
C ALA A 224 -10.85 -40.38 -8.07
N ASP A 225 -10.89 -41.27 -7.09
CA ASP A 225 -12.01 -41.44 -6.16
C ASP A 225 -11.75 -40.87 -4.75
N ALA A 226 -10.61 -40.22 -4.52
CA ALA A 226 -10.27 -39.65 -3.21
C ALA A 226 -10.78 -38.21 -3.08
N PRO A 227 -11.27 -37.79 -1.89
CA PRO A 227 -11.61 -36.40 -1.65
C PRO A 227 -10.37 -35.53 -1.82
N ARG A 228 -10.53 -34.38 -2.47
CA ARG A 228 -9.43 -33.42 -2.63
C ARG A 228 -8.96 -32.93 -1.27
N GLN A 229 -7.65 -32.75 -1.12
CA GLN A 229 -7.08 -32.26 0.13
C GLN A 229 -7.38 -30.77 0.30
N PRO A 230 -7.66 -30.31 1.54
CA PRO A 230 -7.78 -28.88 1.79
C PRO A 230 -6.41 -28.20 1.61
N ILE A 231 -6.44 -26.93 1.26
CA ILE A 231 -5.23 -26.11 1.15
C ILE A 231 -4.84 -25.69 2.56
N ALA A 232 -3.57 -25.84 2.89
CA ALA A 232 -2.99 -25.35 4.14
C ALA A 232 -2.19 -24.07 3.87
N LEU A 233 -2.41 -23.03 4.69
CA LEU A 233 -1.76 -21.73 4.59
C LEU A 233 -1.11 -21.37 5.94
N TRP A 234 0.11 -20.86 5.92
CA TRP A 234 0.74 -20.24 7.09
C TRP A 234 1.89 -19.32 6.68
N PHE A 235 2.36 -18.50 7.62
CA PHE A 235 3.51 -17.63 7.45
C PHE A 235 4.64 -18.04 8.40
N SER A 236 5.88 -17.83 7.99
CA SER A 236 7.06 -17.98 8.84
C SER A 236 8.12 -16.93 8.54
N GLY A 237 9.00 -16.66 9.50
CA GLY A 237 10.24 -15.95 9.21
C GLY A 237 11.18 -16.83 8.38
N THR A 238 12.13 -16.20 7.69
CA THR A 238 13.14 -16.91 6.87
C THR A 238 14.32 -17.44 7.68
N LYS A 239 14.58 -16.86 8.86
CA LYS A 239 15.71 -17.25 9.72
C LYS A 239 15.34 -18.44 10.62
N ALA A 240 16.31 -19.31 10.89
CA ALA A 240 16.11 -20.44 11.80
C ALA A 240 15.77 -19.96 13.22
N GLY A 241 14.76 -20.59 13.86
CA GLY A 241 14.30 -20.24 15.20
C GLY A 241 13.33 -19.05 15.27
N THR A 242 12.86 -18.57 14.13
CA THR A 242 11.80 -17.55 14.06
C THR A 242 10.41 -18.17 14.24
N GLY A 243 9.43 -17.32 14.53
CA GLY A 243 8.04 -17.71 14.71
C GLY A 243 7.37 -18.20 13.42
N SER A 244 6.20 -18.81 13.61
CA SER A 244 5.27 -19.12 12.53
C SER A 244 3.85 -18.92 13.02
N THR A 245 2.97 -18.51 12.12
CA THR A 245 1.54 -18.40 12.42
C THR A 245 0.90 -19.79 12.52
N LYS A 246 -0.32 -19.84 13.07
CA LYS A 246 -1.12 -21.06 13.02
C LYS A 246 -1.41 -21.42 11.56
N THR A 247 -1.41 -22.71 11.25
CA THR A 247 -1.83 -23.21 9.94
C THR A 247 -3.34 -23.10 9.79
N ALA A 248 -3.79 -22.33 8.81
CA ALA A 248 -5.18 -22.31 8.37
C ALA A 248 -5.39 -23.39 7.31
N SER A 249 -6.43 -24.21 7.48
CA SER A 249 -6.83 -25.22 6.49
C SER A 249 -8.15 -24.81 5.87
N LEU A 250 -8.19 -24.73 4.54
CA LEU A 250 -9.37 -24.28 3.78
C LEU A 250 -9.79 -25.31 2.72
N PRO A 251 -11.07 -25.68 2.67
CA PRO A 251 -11.60 -26.46 1.56
C PRO A 251 -11.77 -25.56 0.33
N LEU A 252 -11.25 -25.98 -0.81
CA LEU A 252 -11.52 -25.30 -2.09
C LEU A 252 -12.85 -25.83 -2.64
N THR A 253 -13.92 -25.05 -2.46
CA THR A 253 -15.29 -25.46 -2.82
C THR A 253 -15.69 -25.06 -4.24
N THR A 254 -14.87 -24.26 -4.92
CA THR A 254 -15.16 -23.65 -6.21
C THR A 254 -13.95 -23.74 -7.14
N ASN A 255 -14.22 -23.83 -8.44
CA ASN A 255 -13.21 -23.81 -9.50
C ASN A 255 -13.12 -22.43 -10.19
N VAL A 256 -13.87 -21.44 -9.72
CA VAL A 256 -13.88 -20.08 -10.27
C VAL A 256 -12.72 -19.27 -9.67
N ALA A 257 -11.81 -18.79 -10.50
CA ALA A 257 -10.57 -18.13 -10.06
C ALA A 257 -10.81 -16.94 -9.11
N GLU A 258 -11.79 -16.07 -9.41
CA GLU A 258 -12.12 -14.92 -8.55
C GLU A 258 -12.68 -15.34 -7.19
N GLU A 259 -13.52 -16.37 -7.14
CA GLU A 259 -14.04 -16.88 -5.87
C GLU A 259 -12.95 -17.54 -5.03
N GLN A 260 -12.02 -18.25 -5.68
CA GLN A 260 -10.84 -18.82 -5.03
C GLN A 260 -9.93 -17.72 -4.46
N LYS A 261 -9.67 -16.66 -5.22
CA LYS A 261 -8.91 -15.49 -4.78
C LYS A 261 -9.53 -14.83 -3.56
N ASN A 262 -10.83 -14.56 -3.61
CA ASN A 262 -11.57 -13.95 -2.50
C ASN A 262 -11.58 -14.85 -1.25
N LEU A 263 -11.73 -16.16 -1.42
CA LEU A 263 -11.67 -17.11 -0.32
C LEU A 263 -10.28 -17.12 0.33
N LEU A 264 -9.21 -17.14 -0.48
CA LEU A 264 -7.84 -17.07 0.03
C LEU A 264 -7.57 -15.76 0.78
N LEU A 265 -7.97 -14.62 0.22
CA LEU A 265 -7.81 -13.32 0.87
C LEU A 265 -8.58 -13.22 2.20
N LYS A 266 -9.82 -13.75 2.25
CA LYS A 266 -10.60 -13.85 3.50
C LYS A 266 -9.83 -14.61 4.58
N HIS A 267 -9.30 -15.79 4.25
CA HIS A 267 -8.55 -16.61 5.20
C HIS A 267 -7.21 -15.98 5.60
N LEU A 268 -6.52 -15.31 4.67
CA LEU A 268 -5.28 -14.59 4.98
C LEU A 268 -5.52 -13.44 5.94
N TYR A 269 -6.57 -12.65 5.69
CA TYR A 269 -6.98 -11.58 6.58
C TYR A 269 -7.31 -12.11 7.97
N GLN A 270 -8.10 -13.19 8.05
CA GLN A 270 -8.44 -13.86 9.30
C GLN A 270 -7.19 -14.31 10.07
N LEU A 271 -6.22 -14.91 9.37
CA LEU A 271 -4.98 -15.40 9.97
C LEU A 271 -4.16 -14.26 10.56
N ILE A 272 -4.04 -13.13 9.86
CA ILE A 272 -3.35 -11.93 10.37
C ILE A 272 -4.11 -11.37 11.58
N ARG A 273 -5.43 -11.20 11.47
CA ARG A 273 -6.30 -10.72 12.55
C ARG A 273 -6.19 -11.57 13.82
N ASP A 274 -6.25 -12.89 13.69
CA ASP A 274 -6.19 -13.82 14.82
C ASP A 274 -4.83 -13.72 15.54
N SER A 275 -3.74 -13.49 14.80
CA SER A 275 -2.42 -13.28 15.41
C SER A 275 -2.25 -11.90 16.09
N LEU A 276 -3.08 -10.92 15.74
CA LEU A 276 -3.02 -9.57 16.29
C LEU A 276 -4.05 -9.31 17.41
N THR A 277 -5.00 -10.22 17.64
CA THR A 277 -6.17 -9.99 18.51
C THR A 277 -5.83 -9.56 19.95
N ASN A 278 -4.70 -10.02 20.50
CA ASN A 278 -4.28 -9.73 21.88
C ASN A 278 -3.00 -8.88 21.97
N GLN A 279 -2.70 -8.09 20.95
CA GLN A 279 -1.47 -7.28 20.93
C GLN A 279 -1.62 -5.99 21.77
N PRO A 280 -0.71 -5.72 22.72
CA PRO A 280 -0.81 -4.56 23.58
C PRO A 280 -0.56 -3.26 22.80
N GLY A 281 -1.45 -2.28 23.00
CA GLY A 281 -1.36 -0.97 22.36
C GLY A 281 -1.81 -0.93 20.90
N LEU A 282 -2.51 -1.98 20.44
CA LEU A 282 -3.16 -2.07 19.13
C LEU A 282 -4.64 -2.40 19.34
N GLN A 283 -5.54 -1.68 18.69
CA GLN A 283 -6.94 -2.09 18.62
C GLN A 283 -7.08 -3.39 17.81
N PRO A 284 -8.02 -4.29 18.19
CA PRO A 284 -8.31 -5.47 17.40
C PRO A 284 -8.70 -5.09 15.96
N LEU A 285 -8.17 -5.82 14.99
CA LEU A 285 -8.58 -5.64 13.60
C LEU A 285 -10.07 -5.97 13.43
N LEU A 286 -10.73 -5.19 12.58
CA LEU A 286 -12.15 -5.35 12.26
C LEU A 286 -12.43 -6.74 11.69
N GLU A 287 -13.65 -7.22 11.86
CA GLU A 287 -14.10 -8.40 11.13
C GLU A 287 -14.43 -8.03 9.69
N LEU A 288 -14.03 -8.88 8.74
CA LEU A 288 -14.32 -8.69 7.33
C LEU A 288 -15.79 -9.01 7.03
N PRO A 289 -16.62 -8.03 6.62
CA PRO A 289 -18.01 -8.28 6.27
C PRO A 289 -18.14 -9.17 5.03
N SER A 290 -19.20 -9.96 4.96
CA SER A 290 -19.38 -10.92 3.85
C SER A 290 -19.53 -10.26 2.47
N GLN A 291 -20.01 -9.02 2.42
CA GLN A 291 -20.32 -8.25 1.20
C GLN A 291 -19.15 -7.38 0.71
N GLU A 292 -18.10 -7.22 1.51
CA GLU A 292 -16.97 -6.36 1.20
C GLU A 292 -15.93 -7.09 0.36
N ASP A 293 -15.20 -6.33 -0.47
CA ASP A 293 -14.07 -6.85 -1.24
C ASP A 293 -12.89 -7.14 -0.29
N PRO A 294 -12.44 -8.41 -0.15
CA PRO A 294 -11.33 -8.76 0.72
C PRO A 294 -10.02 -8.03 0.40
N ALA A 295 -9.77 -7.70 -0.87
CA ALA A 295 -8.56 -7.01 -1.29
C ALA A 295 -8.54 -5.56 -0.78
N LEU A 296 -9.63 -4.83 -1.01
CA LEU A 296 -9.81 -3.46 -0.49
C LEU A 296 -9.89 -3.45 1.03
N TRP A 297 -10.47 -4.47 1.64
CA TRP A 297 -10.53 -4.59 3.09
C TRP A 297 -9.14 -4.69 3.71
N LEU A 298 -8.28 -5.55 3.16
CA LEU A 298 -6.90 -5.69 3.60
C LEU A 298 -6.13 -4.37 3.49
N GLN A 299 -6.30 -3.65 2.37
CA GLN A 299 -5.67 -2.34 2.14
C GLN A 299 -6.24 -1.20 2.98
N SER A 300 -7.45 -1.32 3.53
CA SER A 300 -8.12 -0.23 4.27
C SER A 300 -8.11 -0.42 5.78
N THR A 301 -7.82 -1.62 6.27
CA THR A 301 -7.97 -1.94 7.70
C THR A 301 -6.67 -2.34 8.40
N ILE A 302 -5.70 -2.90 7.69
CA ILE A 302 -4.40 -3.23 8.29
C ILE A 302 -3.49 -2.01 8.19
N THR A 303 -3.21 -1.37 9.33
CA THR A 303 -2.32 -0.21 9.43
C THR A 303 -0.85 -0.61 9.35
N ARG A 304 0.06 0.32 9.07
CA ARG A 304 1.51 0.04 9.06
C ARG A 304 1.99 -0.48 10.42
N ARG A 305 1.41 0.00 11.52
CA ARG A 305 1.74 -0.46 12.88
C ARG A 305 1.21 -1.86 13.16
N ALA A 306 0.02 -2.20 12.64
CA ALA A 306 -0.46 -3.59 12.68
C ALA A 306 0.47 -4.53 11.91
N TRP A 307 0.94 -4.12 10.73
CA TRP A 307 1.94 -4.87 9.97
C TRP A 307 3.25 -5.05 10.74
N GLU A 308 3.83 -3.99 11.28
CA GLU A 308 5.06 -4.05 12.07
C GLU A 308 4.92 -5.04 13.23
N ARG A 309 3.84 -4.94 14.02
CA ARG A 309 3.60 -5.86 15.15
C ARG A 309 3.41 -7.30 14.72
N TRP A 310 2.76 -7.53 13.59
CA TRP A 310 2.58 -8.85 13.03
C TRP A 310 3.91 -9.46 12.57
N ILE A 311 4.71 -8.67 11.84
CA ILE A 311 6.03 -9.05 11.34
C ILE A 311 6.96 -9.38 12.51
N SER A 312 7.04 -8.53 13.54
CA SER A 312 7.84 -8.78 14.74
C SER A 312 7.53 -10.14 15.38
N GLN A 313 6.26 -10.52 15.52
CA GLN A 313 5.90 -11.82 16.09
C GLN A 313 6.43 -13.03 15.30
N ILE A 314 6.54 -12.88 13.98
CA ILE A 314 6.91 -13.96 13.07
C ILE A 314 8.41 -13.98 12.85
N CYS A 315 9.05 -12.82 12.77
CA CYS A 315 10.45 -12.67 12.40
C CYS A 315 11.42 -12.58 13.59
N GLU A 316 10.94 -12.24 14.79
CA GLU A 316 11.79 -12.23 15.98
C GLU A 316 12.03 -13.65 16.47
N LYS A 317 13.25 -13.89 16.94
CA LYS A 317 13.65 -15.20 17.46
C LYS A 317 12.96 -15.43 18.80
N LYS A 318 12.23 -16.54 18.92
CA LYS A 318 11.70 -16.96 20.22
C LYS A 318 12.88 -17.40 21.09
N SER A 319 13.10 -16.68 22.19
CA SER A 319 14.09 -17.00 23.22
C SER A 319 13.69 -18.26 23.98
#